data_AF-A0ABD3EDV7-F1
#
_entry.id   AF-A0ABD3EDV7-F1
#
_cell.length_a   1.000
_cell.length_b   1.000
_cell.length_c   1.000
_cell.angle_alpha   90.00
_cell.angle_beta   90.00
_cell.angle_gamma   90.00
#
_symmetry.space_group_name_H-M   'P 1'
#
loop_
_entity.id
_entity.type
_entity.pdbx_description
1 polymer ?
#
loop_
_entity_poly.entity_id
_entity_poly.type
_entity_poly.pdbx_seq_one_letter_code
_entity_poly.pdbx_strand_id
1 'polypeptide(L)'
;MEEMANPSGPRKELVNNYCSEFMQSAKDIQAMLRDEIRSACEYRPFEKCDYVPRISNEICCKKLEYVIAQIDEIKQTIEDYGDAA
;
A
#
# COMPACT_ATOMS: atom_id res chain seq x y z
N MET A 1 -24.18 -4.28 -35.85
CA MET A 1 -24.03 -2.99 -36.56
C MET A 1 -24.55 -3.08 -38.00
N GLU A 2 -24.31 -4.20 -38.69
CA GLU A 2 -24.83 -4.49 -40.04
C GLU A 2 -26.37 -4.47 -40.15
N GLU A 3 -27.11 -4.95 -39.13
CA GLU A 3 -28.59 -4.89 -39.14
C GLU A 3 -29.18 -3.48 -38.96
N MET A 4 -28.38 -2.50 -38.55
CA MET A 4 -28.81 -1.09 -38.50
C MET A 4 -28.71 -0.39 -39.87
N ALA A 5 -28.06 -1.04 -40.85
CA ALA A 5 -27.89 -0.55 -42.22
C ALA A 5 -29.03 -0.99 -43.16
N ASN A 6 -30.20 -1.35 -42.61
CA ASN A 6 -31.38 -1.64 -43.41
C ASN A 6 -31.84 -0.34 -44.13
N PRO A 7 -32.08 -0.36 -45.46
CA PRO A 7 -32.57 0.80 -46.21
C PRO A 7 -33.94 1.33 -45.72
N SER A 8 -34.71 0.56 -44.96
CA SER A 8 -35.95 0.99 -44.30
C SER A 8 -35.73 1.66 -42.92
N GLY A 9 -34.48 1.87 -42.52
CA GLY A 9 -34.10 2.38 -41.21
C GLY A 9 -33.97 1.30 -40.14
N PRO A 10 -33.29 1.61 -39.01
CA PRO A 10 -33.06 0.65 -37.94
C PRO A 10 -34.36 0.33 -37.19
N ARG A 11 -34.58 -0.96 -36.89
CA ARG A 11 -35.73 -1.40 -36.08
C ARG A 11 -35.60 -0.84 -34.67
N LYS A 12 -36.62 -0.10 -34.22
CA LYS A 12 -36.63 0.60 -32.92
C LYS A 12 -36.30 -0.31 -31.72
N GLU A 13 -36.81 -1.54 -31.74
CA GLU A 13 -36.53 -2.55 -30.70
C GLU A 13 -35.06 -2.94 -30.65
N LEU A 14 -34.43 -3.11 -31.81
CA LEU A 14 -33.02 -3.49 -31.92
C LEU A 14 -32.12 -2.35 -31.39
N VAL A 15 -32.43 -1.10 -31.74
CA VAL A 15 -31.71 0.08 -31.21
C VAL A 15 -31.85 0.16 -29.70
N ASN A 16 -33.07 -0.01 -29.17
CA ASN A 16 -33.29 0.01 -27.73
C ASN A 16 -32.52 -1.08 -26.99
N ASN A 17 -32.46 -2.30 -27.56
CA ASN A 17 -31.71 -3.41 -26.99
C ASN A 17 -30.21 -3.08 -26.96
N TYR A 18 -29.63 -2.64 -28.08
CA TYR A 18 -28.22 -2.26 -28.12
C TYR A 18 -27.88 -1.10 -27.18
N CYS A 19 -28.73 -0.08 -27.10
CA CYS A 19 -28.54 1.00 -26.14
C CYS A 19 -28.59 0.48 -24.69
N SER A 20 -29.49 -0.44 -24.39
CA SER A 20 -29.62 -1.03 -23.05
C SER A 20 -28.40 -1.88 -22.69
N GLU A 21 -27.93 -2.73 -23.61
CA GLU A 21 -26.73 -3.55 -23.45
C GLU A 21 -25.47 -2.70 -23.28
N PHE A 22 -25.33 -1.63 -24.07
CA PHE A 22 -24.22 -0.69 -23.94
C PHE A 22 -24.24 0.01 -22.59
N MET A 23 -25.40 0.51 -22.16
CA MET A 23 -25.54 1.18 -20.86
C MET A 23 -25.28 0.22 -19.70
N GLN A 24 -25.66 -1.06 -19.82
CA GLN A 24 -25.37 -2.07 -18.82
C GLN A 24 -23.87 -2.35 -18.75
N SER A 25 -23.21 -2.57 -19.90
CA SER A 25 -21.76 -2.79 -19.96
C SER A 25 -20.97 -1.61 -19.39
N ALA A 26 -21.41 -0.38 -19.67
CA ALA A 26 -20.80 0.82 -19.12
C ALA A 26 -20.94 0.89 -17.58
N LYS A 27 -22.10 0.52 -17.04
CA LYS A 27 -22.32 0.45 -15.57
C LYS A 27 -21.44 -0.61 -14.91
N ASP A 28 -21.30 -1.77 -15.54
CA ASP A 28 -20.51 -2.88 -14.99
C ASP A 28 -19.02 -2.50 -14.95
N ILE A 29 -18.50 -1.88 -16.01
CA ILE A 29 -17.14 -1.34 -16.04
C ILE A 29 -16.94 -0.27 -14.96
N GLN A 30 -17.89 0.66 -14.81
CA GLN A 30 -17.81 1.69 -13.78
C GLN A 30 -17.83 1.11 -12.35
N ALA A 31 -18.62 0.07 -12.11
CA ALA A 31 -18.65 -0.61 -10.81
C ALA A 31 -17.32 -1.30 -10.51
N MET A 32 -16.78 -2.07 -11.47
CA MET A 32 -15.49 -2.73 -11.35
C MET A 32 -14.35 -1.75 -11.05
N LEU A 33 -14.26 -0.65 -11.82
CA LEU A 33 -13.23 0.37 -11.61
C LEU A 33 -13.35 1.03 -10.22
N ARG A 34 -14.57 1.28 -9.76
CA ARG A 34 -14.80 1.86 -8.42
C ARG A 34 -14.31 0.94 -7.31
N ASP A 35 -14.58 -0.36 -7.44
CA ASP A 35 -14.16 -1.35 -6.46
C ASP A 35 -12.65 -1.55 -6.46
N GLU A 36 -12.01 -1.54 -7.64
CA GLU A 36 -10.55 -1.61 -7.75
C GLU A 36 -9.86 -0.38 -7.14
N ILE A 37 -10.38 0.82 -7.42
CA ILE A 37 -9.89 2.06 -6.80
C ILE A 37 -10.04 1.99 -5.28
N ARG A 38 -11.19 1.55 -4.79
CA ARG A 38 -11.44 1.38 -3.35
C ARG A 38 -10.42 0.41 -2.75
N SER A 39 -10.24 -0.76 -3.36
CA SER A 39 -9.28 -1.78 -2.94
C SER A 39 -7.86 -1.20 -2.88
N ALA A 40 -7.42 -0.48 -3.91
CA ALA A 40 -6.11 0.16 -3.95
C ALA A 40 -5.93 1.25 -2.88
N CYS A 41 -6.99 2.01 -2.55
CA CYS A 41 -6.96 3.01 -1.50
C CYS A 41 -7.03 2.41 -0.08
N GLU A 42 -7.71 1.27 0.08
CA GLU A 42 -7.78 0.50 1.34
C GLU A 42 -6.55 -0.39 1.54
N TYR A 43 -5.81 -0.69 0.46
CA TYR A 43 -4.55 -1.41 0.50
C TYR A 43 -3.48 -0.57 1.20
N ARG A 44 -3.38 -0.76 2.52
CA ARG A 44 -2.40 -0.12 3.42
C ARG A 44 -1.36 -1.17 3.86
N PRO A 45 -0.41 -1.58 2.99
CA PRO A 45 0.52 -2.68 3.29
C PRO A 45 1.39 -2.44 4.53
N PHE A 46 1.60 -1.18 4.93
CA PHE A 46 2.39 -0.82 6.10
C PHE A 46 1.57 -0.67 7.40
N GLU A 47 0.24 -0.59 7.33
CA GLU A 47 -0.59 -0.44 8.54
C GLU A 47 -0.83 -1.75 9.28
N LYS A 48 -0.69 -2.89 8.59
CA LYS A 48 -0.66 -4.22 9.20
C LYS A 48 0.74 -4.80 9.29
N CYS A 49 1.77 -4.02 8.95
CA CYS A 49 3.14 -4.48 9.01
C CYS A 49 3.76 -4.06 10.34
N ASP A 50 4.17 -5.05 11.11
CA ASP A 50 4.95 -4.94 12.35
C ASP A 50 6.38 -4.39 12.14
N TYR A 51 6.67 -3.84 10.95
CA TYR A 51 7.94 -3.23 10.58
C TYR A 51 8.33 -2.05 11.47
N VAL A 52 7.41 -1.10 11.73
CA VAL A 52 7.69 0.07 12.58
C VAL A 52 7.97 -0.35 14.03
N PRO A 53 7.15 -1.21 14.67
CA PRO A 53 7.49 -1.80 15.96
C PRO A 53 8.82 -2.58 15.96
N ARG A 54 9.10 -3.38 14.92
CA ARG A 54 10.34 -4.17 14.82
C ARG A 54 11.58 -3.30 14.75
N ILE A 55 11.60 -2.29 13.89
CA ILE A 55 12.74 -1.35 13.79
C ILE A 55 12.88 -0.51 15.05
N SER A 56 11.77 -0.13 15.69
CA SER A 56 11.81 0.62 16.94
C SER A 56 12.36 -0.22 18.10
N ASN A 57 12.10 -1.52 18.11
CA ASN A 57 12.61 -2.45 19.12
C ASN A 57 13.99 -3.03 18.79
N GLU A 58 14.46 -2.88 17.55
CA GLU A 58 15.81 -3.27 17.16
C GLU A 58 16.82 -2.24 17.68
N ILE A 59 17.68 -2.65 18.60
CA ILE A 59 18.81 -1.81 19.01
C ILE A 59 19.73 -1.70 17.80
N CYS A 60 19.74 -0.54 17.14
CA CYS A 60 20.60 -0.35 15.98
C CYS A 60 22.08 -0.49 16.38
N CYS A 61 22.91 -1.03 15.49
CA CYS A 61 24.33 -1.26 15.78
C CYS A 61 25.03 0.00 16.33
N LYS A 62 24.66 1.19 15.83
CA LYS A 62 25.18 2.47 16.32
C LYS A 62 24.82 2.78 17.79
N LYS A 63 23.61 2.41 18.23
CA LYS A 63 23.21 2.54 19.65
C LYS A 63 23.99 1.57 20.52
N LEU A 64 24.23 0.36 20.03
CA LEU A 64 25.05 -0.62 20.74
C LEU A 64 26.51 -0.17 20.84
N GLU A 65 27.09 0.32 19.75
CA GLU A 65 28.44 0.92 19.70
C GLU A 65 28.56 2.07 20.72
N TYR A 66 27.55 2.96 20.77
CA TYR A 66 27.52 4.04 21.76
C TYR A 66 27.49 3.52 23.20
N VAL A 67 26.64 2.53 23.51
CA VAL A 67 26.58 1.94 24.85
C VAL A 67 27.90 1.27 25.22
N ILE A 68 28.55 0.56 24.29
CA ILE A 68 29.88 -0.03 24.51
C ILE A 68 30.90 1.07 24.85
N ALA A 69 30.95 2.16 24.07
CA ALA A 69 31.85 3.26 24.33
C ALA A 69 31.66 3.87 25.74
N GLN A 70 30.40 4.07 26.17
CA GLN A 70 30.11 4.55 27.52
C GLN A 70 30.57 3.57 28.61
N ILE A 71 30.44 2.26 28.37
CA ILE A 71 30.90 1.22 29.31
C ILE A 71 32.43 1.23 29.41
N ASP A 72 33.12 1.39 28.28
CA ASP A 72 34.59 1.46 28.24
C ASP A 72 35.11 2.70 28.98
N GLU A 73 34.45 3.86 28.86
CA GLU A 73 34.77 5.06 29.64
C GLU A 73 34.62 4.83 31.15
N ILE A 74 33.53 4.17 31.57
CA ILE A 74 33.30 3.83 32.98
C ILE A 74 34.38 2.88 33.47
N LYS A 75 34.74 1.87 32.66
CA LYS A 75 35.82 0.93 32.99
C LYS A 75 37.15 1.65 33.18
N GLN A 76 37.53 2.53 32.25
CA GLN A 76 38.75 3.32 32.35
C GLN A 76 38.75 4.18 33.61
N THR A 77 37.62 4.83 33.91
CA THR A 77 37.46 5.62 35.13
C THR A 77 37.73 4.77 36.38
N ILE A 78 37.18 3.55 36.45
CA ILE A 78 37.40 2.62 37.57
C ILE A 78 38.86 2.19 37.67
N GLU A 79 39.52 1.88 36.55
CA GLU A 79 40.93 1.51 36.50
C GLU A 79 41.82 2.67 36.98
N ASP A 80 41.57 3.90 36.54
CA ASP A 80 42.29 5.11 36.96
C ASP A 80 42.13 5.38 38.47
N TYR A 81 40.96 5.11 39.04
CA TYR A 81 40.75 5.18 40.50
C TYR A 81 41.46 4.04 41.26
N GLY A 82 41.58 2.86 40.65
CA GLY A 82 42.28 1.71 41.22
C GLY A 82 43.80 1.85 41.22
N ASP A 83 44.37 2.46 40.18
CA ASP A 83 45.82 2.71 40.04
C ASP A 83 46.29 3.95 40.84
N ALA A 84 45.37 4.80 41.29
CA ALA A 84 45.65 5.98 42.12
C ALA A 84 45.62 5.69 43.65
N ALA A 85 45.36 4.43 44.06
CA ALA A 85 45.29 3.98 45.45
C ALA A 85 46.51 3.12 45.84
#